data_AF-A0A3N6HV30-F1
#
_entry.id   AF-A0A3N6HV30-F1
#
_cell.length_a   1.000
_cell.length_b   1.000
_cell.length_c   1.000
_cell.angle_alpha   90.00
_cell.angle_beta   90.00
_cell.angle_gamma   90.00
#
_symmetry.space_group_name_H-M   'P 1'
#
loop_
_entity.id
_entity.type
_entity.pdbx_description
1 polymer ?
#
loop_
_entity_poly.entity_id
_entity_poly.type
_entity_poly.pdbx_seq_one_letter_code
_entity_poly.pdbx_strand_id
1 'polypeptide(L)'
;MPSYEPDFRLDGYEAVNNNVAEQFWGSIGIEQDDMTVLAEHHSADGEHSFFVMHNRAVTWGIPGEPQIAALHLKRDPATRTFRFASEMLPLPSMAQSWLVARGCPEEEILLPDGMGTAPANDATRALEKRLRSDGDHFALLTSYTYDSEPIETTVLLRALDEKAALPFRVLLEEVDSDAWTHTLREGGFQTFEAATQWWEAHWRGDKPPLPAASPAARHTTVAATGVPARPAPPRGPSR
;
A
#
# COMPACT_ATOMS: atom_id res chain seq x y z
N MET A 1 -16.66 -4.50 18.25
CA MET A 1 -15.20 -4.65 18.41
C MET A 1 -14.80 -3.90 19.67
N PRO A 2 -14.01 -4.47 20.59
CA PRO A 2 -13.43 -3.70 21.70
C PRO A 2 -12.66 -2.50 21.12
N SER A 3 -12.76 -1.33 21.74
CA SER A 3 -11.93 -0.17 21.40
C SER A 3 -10.50 -0.45 21.86
N TYR A 4 -9.73 -1.11 20.98
CA TYR A 4 -8.29 -1.20 21.14
C TYR A 4 -7.71 0.04 20.50
N GLU A 5 -7.45 1.06 21.32
CA GLU A 5 -6.63 2.19 20.93
C GLU A 5 -5.25 1.64 20.53
N PRO A 6 -4.70 1.99 19.35
CA PRO A 6 -3.38 1.53 18.93
C PRO A 6 -2.31 1.93 19.97
N ASP A 7 -1.52 0.97 20.44
CA ASP A 7 -0.32 1.26 21.23
C ASP A 7 0.87 1.50 20.29
N PHE A 8 1.22 2.78 20.09
CA PHE A 8 2.34 3.17 19.24
C PHE A 8 3.73 2.88 19.85
N ARG A 9 3.80 2.36 21.08
CA ARG A 9 5.05 1.99 21.78
C ARG A 9 6.05 3.13 21.79
N LEU A 10 5.55 4.33 22.08
CA LEU A 10 6.39 5.51 22.18
C LEU A 10 7.12 5.57 23.53
N ASP A 11 6.72 4.85 24.58
CA ASP A 11 7.53 4.57 25.79
C ASP A 11 8.35 5.75 26.36
N GLY A 12 7.78 6.96 26.33
CA GLY A 12 8.45 8.18 26.79
C GLY A 12 9.55 8.70 25.85
N TYR A 13 9.45 8.39 24.56
CA TYR A 13 10.13 9.07 23.46
C TYR A 13 9.35 10.33 23.11
N GLU A 14 10.06 11.43 22.86
CA GLU A 14 9.46 12.67 22.40
C GLU A 14 9.62 12.81 20.89
N ALA A 15 8.77 13.60 20.24
CA ALA A 15 9.02 13.94 18.85
C ALA A 15 10.36 14.68 18.74
N VAL A 16 11.12 14.42 17.69
CA VAL A 16 12.45 15.06 17.51
C VAL A 16 12.41 16.59 17.43
N ASN A 17 11.24 17.18 17.16
CA ASN A 17 10.94 18.59 17.29
C ASN A 17 9.41 18.83 17.29
N ASN A 18 9.00 20.07 17.57
CA ASN A 18 7.58 20.46 17.62
C ASN A 18 6.84 20.24 16.30
N ASN A 19 7.49 20.44 15.15
CA ASN A 19 6.85 20.20 13.86
C ASN A 19 6.47 18.72 13.67
N VAL A 20 7.34 17.80 14.08
CA VAL A 20 7.02 16.37 14.08
C VAL A 20 5.91 16.04 15.08
N ALA A 21 5.88 16.68 16.25
CA ALA A 21 4.81 16.50 17.22
C ALA A 21 3.45 16.94 16.66
N GLU A 22 3.39 18.15 16.09
CA GLU A 22 2.16 18.71 15.50
C GLU A 22 1.67 17.88 14.31
N GLN A 23 2.58 17.45 13.43
CA GLN A 23 2.24 16.57 12.31
C GLN A 23 1.73 15.21 12.80
N PHE A 24 2.38 14.62 13.80
CA PHE A 24 1.94 13.33 14.34
C PHE A 24 0.55 13.44 14.97
N TRP A 25 0.31 14.51 15.74
CA TRP A 25 -1.00 14.78 16.31
C TRP A 25 -2.07 14.95 15.22
N GLY A 26 -1.80 15.76 14.19
CA GLY A 26 -2.76 16.02 13.13
C GLY A 26 -3.03 14.85 12.19
N SER A 27 -2.04 14.00 11.95
CA SER A 27 -2.16 12.86 11.03
C SER A 27 -2.62 11.56 11.70
N ILE A 28 -2.34 11.39 12.99
CA ILE A 28 -2.55 10.12 13.71
C ILE A 28 -3.22 10.37 15.07
N GLY A 29 -2.64 11.24 15.90
CA GLY A 29 -3.02 11.34 17.31
C GLY A 29 -4.45 11.82 17.57
N ILE A 30 -4.97 12.74 16.75
CA ILE A 30 -6.32 13.30 16.93
C ILE A 30 -7.43 12.28 16.66
N GLU A 31 -7.15 11.25 15.86
CA GLU A 31 -8.11 10.22 15.45
C GLU A 31 -7.75 8.83 15.98
N GLN A 32 -6.77 8.74 16.89
CA GLN A 32 -6.23 7.47 17.40
C GLN A 32 -7.34 6.57 18.00
N ASP A 33 -8.31 7.15 18.70
CA ASP A 33 -9.44 6.43 19.30
C ASP A 33 -10.39 5.80 18.25
N ASP A 34 -10.38 6.33 17.02
CA ASP A 34 -11.17 5.85 15.89
C ASP A 34 -10.37 4.91 14.97
N MET A 35 -9.10 4.66 15.28
CA MET A 35 -8.25 3.73 14.52
C MET A 35 -8.42 2.30 15.02
N THR A 36 -8.57 1.37 14.07
CA THR A 36 -8.52 -0.07 14.33
C THR A 36 -7.27 -0.65 13.68
N VAL A 37 -6.36 -1.23 14.47
CA VAL A 37 -5.16 -1.89 13.94
C VAL A 37 -5.55 -3.14 13.13
N LEU A 38 -5.14 -3.17 11.87
CA LEU A 38 -5.34 -4.27 10.92
C LEU A 38 -4.10 -5.17 10.78
N ALA A 39 -2.92 -4.60 10.96
CA ALA A 39 -1.66 -5.35 11.04
C ALA A 39 -0.62 -4.47 11.70
N GLU A 40 0.29 -5.07 12.45
CA GLU A 40 1.44 -4.36 13.01
C GLU A 40 2.69 -5.23 13.03
N HIS A 41 3.84 -4.60 12.88
CA HIS A 41 5.13 -5.23 13.04
C HIS A 41 6.09 -4.30 13.76
N HIS A 42 6.93 -4.86 14.63
CA HIS A 42 7.98 -4.13 15.33
C HIS A 42 9.32 -4.80 15.06
N SER A 43 10.35 -4.01 14.73
CA SER A 43 11.69 -4.56 14.56
C SER A 43 12.21 -5.13 15.88
N ALA A 44 13.10 -6.12 15.79
CA ALA A 44 13.63 -6.83 16.97
C ALA A 44 14.40 -5.90 17.94
N ASP A 45 14.98 -4.81 17.44
CA ASP A 45 15.64 -3.76 18.22
C ASP A 45 14.66 -2.70 18.77
N GLY A 46 13.38 -2.77 18.40
CA GLY A 46 12.36 -1.81 18.78
C GLY A 46 12.50 -0.43 18.11
N GLU A 47 13.48 -0.21 17.23
CA GLU A 47 13.68 1.10 16.59
C GLU A 47 12.57 1.43 15.58
N HIS A 48 11.95 0.42 14.99
CA HIS A 48 10.92 0.57 13.96
C HIS A 48 9.59 -0.03 14.38
N SER A 49 8.50 0.63 14.00
CA SER A 49 7.17 0.03 14.04
C SER A 49 6.38 0.41 12.81
N PHE A 50 5.61 -0.56 12.32
CA PHE A 50 4.84 -0.47 11.11
C PHE A 50 3.41 -0.84 11.45
N PHE A 51 2.45 -0.04 11.00
CA PHE A 51 1.04 -0.29 11.26
C PHE A 51 0.24 -0.10 9.97
N VAL A 52 -0.69 -1.02 9.75
CA VAL A 52 -1.84 -0.85 8.84
C VAL A 52 -3.06 -0.69 9.73
N MET A 53 -3.81 0.39 9.57
CA MET A 53 -4.95 0.70 10.42
C MET A 53 -6.14 1.13 9.56
N HIS A 54 -7.35 0.81 10.00
CA HIS A 54 -8.57 1.37 9.45
C HIS A 54 -8.98 2.58 10.29
N ASN A 55 -9.10 3.74 9.65
CA ASN A 55 -9.52 4.98 10.28
C ASN A 55 -11.02 5.20 10.10
N ARG A 56 -11.77 5.02 11.19
CA ARG A 56 -13.24 5.12 11.17
C ARG A 56 -13.74 6.57 11.25
N ALA A 57 -12.87 7.53 11.57
CA ALA A 57 -13.24 8.94 11.63
C ALA A 57 -13.52 9.52 10.24
N VAL A 58 -12.96 8.94 9.17
CA VAL A 58 -13.11 9.40 7.77
C VAL A 58 -14.57 9.41 7.31
N THR A 59 -15.45 8.58 7.90
CA THR A 59 -16.91 8.66 7.67
C THR A 59 -17.49 10.05 7.95
N TRP A 60 -16.84 10.87 8.78
CA TRP A 60 -17.22 12.26 9.08
C TRP A 60 -16.44 13.30 8.25
N GLY A 61 -15.49 12.86 7.44
CA GLY A 61 -14.62 13.68 6.58
C GLY A 61 -15.20 13.93 5.20
N ILE A 62 -14.35 13.97 4.18
CA ILE A 62 -14.80 14.13 2.80
C ILE A 62 -15.26 12.76 2.27
N PRO A 63 -16.51 12.63 1.80
CA PRO A 63 -17.00 11.36 1.25
C PRO A 63 -16.09 10.85 0.12
N GLY A 64 -15.72 9.58 0.18
CA GLY A 64 -14.82 8.98 -0.80
C GLY A 64 -13.36 8.90 -0.41
N GLU A 65 -12.95 9.55 0.68
CA GLU A 65 -11.55 9.56 1.10
C GLU A 65 -11.04 8.15 1.45
N PRO A 66 -9.74 7.87 1.25
CA PRO A 66 -9.14 6.63 1.69
C PRO A 66 -9.27 6.45 3.20
N GLN A 67 -9.55 5.22 3.64
CA GLN A 67 -9.81 4.90 5.05
C GLN A 67 -8.70 4.03 5.67
N ILE A 68 -7.67 3.62 4.91
CA ILE A 68 -6.57 2.80 5.43
C ILE A 68 -5.35 3.68 5.69
N ALA A 69 -4.95 3.80 6.96
CA ALA A 69 -3.72 4.48 7.34
C ALA A 69 -2.55 3.50 7.37
N ALA A 70 -1.46 3.84 6.68
CA ALA A 70 -0.15 3.25 6.87
C ALA A 70 0.69 4.16 7.78
N LEU A 71 1.34 3.61 8.79
CA LEU A 71 2.21 4.35 9.70
C LEU A 71 3.56 3.65 9.86
N HIS A 72 4.65 4.38 9.66
CA HIS A 72 6.01 3.98 10.00
C HIS A 72 6.55 4.88 11.09
N LEU A 73 6.85 4.32 12.25
CA LEU A 73 7.55 4.97 13.36
C LEU A 73 9.03 4.58 13.34
N LYS A 74 9.89 5.57 13.58
CA LYS A 74 11.33 5.37 13.80
C LYS A 74 11.75 6.07 15.10
N ARG A 75 12.28 5.31 16.04
CA ARG A 75 12.84 5.77 17.31
C ARG A 75 14.36 5.86 17.23
N ASP A 76 14.92 6.84 17.91
CA ASP A 76 16.35 7.00 18.15
C ASP A 76 16.62 6.84 19.66
N PRO A 77 17.11 5.67 20.11
CA PRO A 77 17.37 5.41 21.52
C PRO A 77 18.40 6.33 22.15
N ALA A 78 19.35 6.86 21.36
CA ALA A 78 20.42 7.71 21.88
C ALA A 78 19.90 9.08 22.31
N THR A 79 18.94 9.62 21.58
CA THR A 79 18.31 10.92 21.87
C THR A 79 16.95 10.79 22.56
N ARG A 80 16.42 9.57 22.67
CA ARG A 80 15.04 9.29 23.10
C ARG A 80 14.01 10.08 22.30
N THR A 81 14.23 10.20 20.99
CA THR A 81 13.31 10.89 20.09
C THR A 81 12.72 9.98 19.03
N PHE A 82 11.56 10.34 18.48
CA PHE A 82 10.95 9.65 17.35
C PHE A 82 10.73 10.57 16.15
N ARG A 83 10.64 9.92 14.98
CA ARG A 83 10.13 10.45 13.72
C ARG A 83 9.09 9.48 13.19
N PHE A 84 8.24 9.97 12.29
CA PHE A 84 7.26 9.12 11.64
C PHE A 84 7.11 9.50 10.17
N ALA A 85 6.52 8.58 9.42
CA ALA A 85 5.87 8.85 8.16
C ALA A 85 4.52 8.14 8.18
N SER A 86 3.51 8.74 7.56
CA SER A 86 2.20 8.11 7.38
C SER A 86 1.62 8.44 6.02
N GLU A 87 0.65 7.63 5.59
CA GLU A 87 -0.10 7.84 4.35
C GLU A 87 -1.50 7.24 4.46
N MET A 88 -2.51 7.93 3.92
CA MET A 88 -3.86 7.41 3.77
C MET A 88 -3.99 6.76 2.38
N LEU A 89 -4.27 5.46 2.35
CA LEU A 89 -4.27 4.64 1.14
C LEU A 89 -5.62 3.94 0.97
N PRO A 90 -6.05 3.70 -0.29
CA PRO A 90 -7.39 3.21 -0.54
C PRO A 90 -7.56 1.72 -0.23
N LEU A 91 -6.47 0.93 -0.28
CA LEU A 91 -6.52 -0.52 -0.11
C LEU A 91 -5.47 -1.00 0.90
N PRO A 92 -5.76 -2.03 1.72
CA PRO A 92 -4.77 -2.64 2.63
C PRO A 92 -3.50 -3.10 1.92
N SER A 93 -3.60 -3.69 0.73
CA SER A 93 -2.43 -4.11 -0.05
C SER A 93 -1.52 -2.96 -0.48
N MET A 94 -2.08 -1.76 -0.69
CA MET A 94 -1.30 -0.57 -1.00
C MET A 94 -0.62 0.00 0.25
N ALA A 95 -1.30 -0.01 1.40
CA ALA A 95 -0.71 0.33 2.70
C ALA A 95 0.47 -0.58 3.05
N GLN A 96 0.29 -1.89 2.88
CA GLN A 96 1.36 -2.87 3.04
C GLN A 96 2.53 -2.59 2.09
N SER A 97 2.27 -2.31 0.81
CA SER A 97 3.32 -1.99 -0.15
C SER A 97 4.12 -0.74 0.25
N TRP A 98 3.43 0.30 0.73
CA TRP A 98 4.05 1.54 1.20
C TRP A 98 4.97 1.31 2.42
N LEU A 99 4.61 0.39 3.32
CA LEU A 99 5.42 -0.01 4.48
C LEU A 99 6.60 -0.91 4.08
N VAL A 100 6.39 -1.84 3.14
CA VAL A 100 7.45 -2.70 2.59
C VAL A 100 8.54 -1.86 1.92
N ALA A 101 8.15 -0.84 1.15
CA ALA A 101 9.10 0.13 0.57
C ALA A 101 9.93 0.90 1.61
N ARG A 102 9.52 0.87 2.89
CA ARG A 102 10.21 1.50 4.03
C ARG A 102 10.93 0.50 4.94
N GLY A 103 11.05 -0.75 4.50
CA GLY A 103 11.84 -1.78 5.16
C GLY A 103 11.05 -2.73 6.06
N CYS A 104 9.71 -2.69 6.03
CA CYS A 104 8.91 -3.73 6.67
C CYS A 104 9.01 -5.05 5.87
N PRO A 105 9.29 -6.20 6.49
CA PRO A 105 9.14 -7.50 5.81
C PRO A 105 7.69 -7.72 5.38
N GLU A 106 7.46 -8.20 4.15
CA GLU A 106 6.09 -8.36 3.61
C GLU A 106 5.27 -9.35 4.44
N GLU A 107 5.89 -10.47 4.81
CA GLU A 107 5.29 -11.56 5.57
C GLU A 107 4.88 -11.17 6.98
N GLU A 108 5.51 -10.15 7.56
CA GLU A 108 5.27 -9.70 8.93
C GLU A 108 4.15 -8.65 9.04
N ILE A 109 3.67 -8.11 7.91
CA ILE A 109 2.63 -7.08 7.87
C ILE A 109 1.37 -7.54 7.11
N LEU A 110 1.22 -8.85 6.93
CA LEU A 110 0.00 -9.43 6.38
C LEU A 110 -1.17 -9.25 7.36
N LEU A 111 -2.37 -9.00 6.81
CA LEU A 111 -3.57 -8.99 7.62
C LEU A 111 -3.81 -10.42 8.15
N PRO A 112 -4.06 -10.59 9.46
CA PRO A 112 -4.44 -11.87 10.04
C PRO A 112 -5.74 -12.42 9.43
N ASP A 113 -5.90 -13.74 9.42
CA ASP A 113 -7.15 -14.38 9.01
C ASP A 113 -8.33 -13.86 9.84
N GLY A 114 -9.42 -13.50 9.15
CA GLY A 114 -10.62 -12.93 9.77
C GLY A 114 -10.55 -11.42 10.07
N MET A 115 -9.45 -10.76 9.71
CA MET A 115 -9.32 -9.30 9.78
C MET A 115 -9.72 -8.65 8.45
N GLY A 116 -10.70 -7.74 8.47
CA GLY A 116 -11.31 -7.22 7.24
C GLY A 116 -12.20 -8.25 6.54
N THR A 117 -12.34 -8.13 5.23
CA THR A 117 -13.04 -9.09 4.36
C THR A 117 -12.07 -10.14 3.82
N ALA A 118 -12.56 -11.35 3.54
CA ALA A 118 -11.73 -12.39 2.94
C ALA A 118 -11.71 -12.28 1.40
N PRO A 119 -10.57 -12.54 0.73
CA PRO A 119 -10.54 -12.58 -0.73
C PRO A 119 -11.50 -13.65 -1.27
N ALA A 120 -12.43 -13.25 -2.15
CA ALA A 120 -13.48 -14.12 -2.66
C ALA A 120 -12.97 -15.24 -3.58
N ASN A 121 -11.80 -15.07 -4.20
CA ASN A 121 -11.23 -16.02 -5.15
C ASN A 121 -9.70 -15.86 -5.28
N ASP A 122 -9.07 -16.85 -5.94
CA ASP A 122 -7.61 -16.87 -6.15
C ASP A 122 -7.09 -15.71 -7.00
N ALA A 123 -7.92 -15.19 -7.93
CA ALA A 123 -7.56 -14.05 -8.74
C ALA A 123 -7.41 -12.77 -7.89
N THR A 124 -8.32 -12.56 -6.94
CA THR A 124 -8.26 -11.49 -5.94
C THR A 124 -6.98 -11.63 -5.11
N ARG A 125 -6.75 -12.82 -4.53
CA ARG A 125 -5.55 -13.10 -3.71
C ARG A 125 -4.25 -12.86 -4.47
N ALA A 126 -4.20 -13.27 -5.74
CA ALA A 126 -3.03 -13.06 -6.59
C ALA A 126 -2.81 -11.57 -6.92
N LEU A 127 -3.88 -10.81 -7.15
CA LEU A 127 -3.81 -9.38 -7.42
C LEU A 127 -3.35 -8.60 -6.18
N GLU A 128 -3.92 -8.87 -5.00
CA GLU A 128 -3.48 -8.25 -3.75
C GLU A 128 -2.00 -8.52 -3.46
N LYS A 129 -1.57 -9.77 -3.65
CA LYS A 129 -0.16 -10.14 -3.51
C LYS A 129 0.73 -9.35 -4.46
N ARG A 130 0.30 -9.17 -5.71
CA ARG A 130 1.05 -8.35 -6.66
C ARG A 130 1.09 -6.88 -6.23
N LEU A 131 -0.04 -6.31 -5.78
CA LEU A 131 -0.11 -4.92 -5.32
C LEU A 131 0.81 -4.66 -4.12
N ARG A 132 0.96 -5.61 -3.20
CA ARG A 132 1.94 -5.48 -2.11
C ARG A 132 3.38 -5.30 -2.60
N SER A 133 3.74 -5.86 -3.74
CA SER A 133 5.07 -5.75 -4.33
C SER A 133 5.22 -4.61 -5.37
N ASP A 134 4.14 -3.95 -5.78
CA ASP A 134 4.11 -3.01 -6.91
C ASP A 134 4.24 -1.52 -6.49
N GLY A 135 4.49 -1.23 -5.20
CA GLY A 135 4.43 0.14 -4.64
C GLY A 135 5.40 1.15 -5.26
N ASP A 136 6.46 0.70 -5.91
CA ASP A 136 7.42 1.51 -6.67
C ASP A 136 7.21 1.45 -8.19
N HIS A 137 6.15 0.78 -8.67
CA HIS A 137 5.83 0.65 -10.09
C HIS A 137 4.71 1.60 -10.54
N PHE A 138 3.90 2.09 -9.60
CA PHE A 138 2.74 2.93 -9.89
C PHE A 138 2.65 4.16 -8.99
N ALA A 139 2.24 5.28 -9.56
CA ALA A 139 1.74 6.44 -8.84
C ALA A 139 0.22 6.35 -8.66
N LEU A 140 -0.26 6.63 -7.45
CA LEU A 140 -1.68 6.86 -7.17
C LEU A 140 -2.10 8.21 -7.75
N LEU A 141 -3.08 8.21 -8.66
CA LEU A 141 -3.66 9.44 -9.22
C LEU A 141 -4.89 9.90 -8.44
N THR A 142 -5.82 8.99 -8.16
CA THR A 142 -7.02 9.25 -7.37
C THR A 142 -7.62 7.94 -6.87
N SER A 143 -8.42 8.03 -5.82
CA SER A 143 -9.26 6.93 -5.34
C SER A 143 -10.64 7.45 -4.96
N TYR A 144 -11.61 6.55 -4.85
CA TYR A 144 -12.91 6.84 -4.23
C TYR A 144 -13.43 5.59 -3.54
N THR A 145 -13.77 5.73 -2.26
CA THR A 145 -14.37 4.68 -1.41
C THR A 145 -15.84 5.00 -1.14
N TYR A 146 -16.74 4.15 -1.60
CA TYR A 146 -18.13 4.16 -1.17
C TYR A 146 -18.28 3.16 -0.03
N ASP A 147 -18.33 3.64 1.20
CA ASP A 147 -18.30 2.84 2.44
C ASP A 147 -19.71 2.44 2.95
N SER A 148 -20.71 2.55 2.08
CA SER A 148 -22.10 2.16 2.32
C SER A 148 -22.55 1.12 1.30
N GLU A 149 -23.54 0.29 1.62
CA GLU A 149 -23.98 -0.78 0.72
C GLU A 149 -24.48 -0.27 -0.66
N PRO A 150 -23.95 -0.79 -1.78
CA PRO A 150 -22.86 -1.78 -1.89
C PRO A 150 -21.48 -1.17 -1.64
N ILE A 151 -20.67 -1.75 -0.74
CA ILE A 151 -19.35 -1.20 -0.43
C ILE A 151 -18.39 -1.43 -1.62
N GLU A 152 -17.85 -0.35 -2.17
CA GLU A 152 -16.98 -0.38 -3.36
C GLU A 152 -15.83 0.63 -3.24
N THR A 153 -14.61 0.20 -3.62
CA THR A 153 -13.43 1.09 -3.70
C THR A 153 -12.89 1.09 -5.12
N THR A 154 -12.68 2.27 -5.69
CA THR A 154 -12.01 2.45 -6.99
C THR A 154 -10.68 3.16 -6.81
N VAL A 155 -9.66 2.74 -7.57
CA VAL A 155 -8.32 3.33 -7.53
C VAL A 155 -7.80 3.52 -8.94
N LEU A 156 -7.38 4.73 -9.29
CA LEU A 156 -6.73 5.04 -10.56
C LEU A 156 -5.23 5.21 -10.35
N LEU A 157 -4.46 4.38 -11.04
CA LEU A 157 -3.01 4.35 -10.97
C LEU A 157 -2.39 4.71 -12.32
N ARG A 158 -1.17 5.26 -12.27
CA ARG A 158 -0.31 5.47 -13.44
C ARG A 158 1.01 4.73 -13.27
N ALA A 159 1.37 3.90 -14.23
CA ALA A 159 2.68 3.25 -14.27
C ALA A 159 3.79 4.31 -14.30
N LEU A 160 4.82 4.10 -13.49
CA LEU A 160 6.03 4.93 -13.49
C LEU A 160 6.94 4.61 -14.69
N ASP A 161 6.84 3.40 -15.24
CA ASP A 161 7.48 3.06 -16.51
C ASP A 161 6.73 3.71 -17.67
N GLU A 162 7.35 4.71 -18.30
CA GLU A 162 6.83 5.41 -19.47
C GLU A 162 6.62 4.50 -20.69
N LYS A 163 7.24 3.30 -20.71
CA LYS A 163 7.11 2.32 -21.79
C LYS A 163 5.97 1.33 -21.59
N ALA A 164 5.24 1.42 -20.48
CA ALA A 164 4.11 0.54 -20.22
C ALA A 164 3.05 0.65 -21.32
N ALA A 165 2.68 -0.48 -21.94
CA ALA A 165 1.67 -0.51 -23.01
C ALA A 165 0.27 -0.09 -22.55
N LEU A 166 -0.05 -0.33 -21.28
CA LEU A 166 -1.26 0.12 -20.60
C LEU A 166 -0.81 0.90 -19.35
N PRO A 167 -0.45 2.18 -19.51
CA PRO A 167 0.16 2.97 -18.43
C PRO A 167 -0.86 3.41 -17.38
N PHE A 168 -2.16 3.31 -17.64
CA PHE A 168 -3.20 3.64 -16.66
C PHE A 168 -3.89 2.35 -16.21
N ARG A 169 -4.08 2.21 -14.90
CA ARG A 169 -4.75 1.05 -14.31
C ARG A 169 -5.89 1.51 -13.43
N VAL A 170 -7.03 0.82 -13.51
CA VAL A 170 -8.11 0.99 -12.55
C VAL A 170 -8.22 -0.28 -11.73
N LEU A 171 -8.13 -0.15 -10.41
CA LEU A 171 -8.51 -1.20 -9.47
C LEU A 171 -9.95 -0.95 -9.02
N LEU A 172 -10.74 -2.02 -8.96
CA LEU A 172 -12.09 -2.02 -8.43
C LEU A 172 -12.19 -3.14 -7.41
N GLU A 173 -12.40 -2.76 -6.16
CA GLU A 173 -12.77 -3.62 -5.05
C GLU A 173 -14.28 -3.54 -4.85
N GLU A 174 -14.93 -4.69 -4.75
CA GLU A 174 -16.35 -4.81 -4.43
C GLU A 174 -16.49 -5.78 -3.27
N VAL A 175 -17.22 -5.39 -2.23
CA VAL A 175 -17.49 -6.23 -1.05
C VAL A 175 -18.85 -6.90 -1.18
N ASP A 176 -18.87 -8.20 -0.93
CA ASP A 176 -20.07 -8.99 -0.66
C ASP A 176 -20.26 -9.07 0.85
N SER A 177 -21.21 -8.31 1.37
CA SER A 177 -21.48 -8.20 2.81
C SER A 177 -22.22 -9.40 3.38
N ASP A 178 -22.85 -10.23 2.55
CA ASP A 178 -23.49 -11.47 2.99
C ASP A 178 -22.44 -12.56 3.22
N ALA A 179 -21.49 -12.70 2.29
CA ALA A 179 -20.37 -13.65 2.40
C ALA A 179 -19.20 -13.10 3.25
N TRP A 180 -19.19 -11.79 3.50
CA TRP A 180 -18.08 -11.05 4.10
C TRP A 180 -16.75 -11.27 3.35
N THR A 181 -16.84 -11.19 2.02
CA THR A 181 -15.71 -11.35 1.11
C THR A 181 -15.58 -10.15 0.18
N HIS A 182 -14.43 -9.97 -0.45
CA HIS A 182 -14.25 -8.96 -1.48
C HIS A 182 -13.67 -9.56 -2.76
N THR A 183 -14.05 -8.97 -3.90
CA THR A 183 -13.41 -9.24 -5.19
C THR A 183 -12.60 -8.02 -5.58
N LEU A 184 -11.35 -8.24 -5.99
CA LEU A 184 -10.48 -7.19 -6.53
C LEU A 184 -10.21 -7.46 -8.00
N ARG A 185 -10.51 -6.48 -8.85
CA ARG A 185 -10.29 -6.54 -10.31
C ARG A 185 -9.39 -5.40 -10.75
N GLU A 186 -8.62 -5.64 -11.80
CA GLU A 186 -7.80 -4.62 -12.45
C GLU A 186 -8.19 -4.49 -13.92
N GLY A 187 -8.40 -3.25 -14.36
CA GLY A 187 -8.49 -2.91 -15.78
C GLY A 187 -7.32 -2.06 -16.25
N GLY A 188 -6.94 -2.23 -17.52
CA GLY A 188 -5.82 -1.50 -18.14
C GLY A 188 -6.26 -0.58 -19.27
N PHE A 189 -5.69 0.62 -19.31
CA PHE A 189 -6.04 1.67 -20.27
C PHE A 189 -4.79 2.29 -20.89
N GLN A 190 -4.87 2.62 -22.18
CA GLN A 190 -3.78 3.28 -22.92
C GLN A 190 -3.67 4.77 -22.57
N THR A 191 -4.79 5.43 -22.26
CA THR A 191 -4.85 6.87 -22.04
C THR A 191 -5.54 7.19 -20.72
N PHE A 192 -5.16 8.33 -20.12
CA PHE A 192 -5.82 8.86 -18.94
C PHE A 192 -7.31 9.09 -19.19
N GLU A 193 -7.65 9.68 -20.33
CA GLU A 193 -9.01 9.97 -20.74
C GLU A 193 -9.91 8.71 -20.79
N ALA A 194 -9.41 7.61 -21.33
CA ALA A 194 -10.18 6.36 -21.37
C ALA A 194 -10.42 5.79 -19.97
N ALA A 195 -9.43 5.88 -19.07
CA ALA A 195 -9.57 5.46 -17.69
C ALA A 195 -10.57 6.33 -16.92
N THR A 196 -10.53 7.66 -17.11
CA THR A 196 -11.48 8.59 -16.47
C THR A 196 -12.89 8.45 -17.03
N GLN A 197 -13.05 8.20 -18.33
CA GLN A 197 -14.37 7.93 -18.92
C GLN A 197 -14.99 6.65 -18.33
N TRP A 198 -14.20 5.59 -18.16
CA TRP A 198 -14.66 4.37 -17.47
C TRP A 198 -15.05 4.69 -16.03
N TRP A 199 -14.22 5.45 -15.31
CA TRP A 199 -14.45 5.85 -13.92
C TRP A 199 -15.77 6.62 -13.75
N GLU A 200 -15.98 7.64 -14.57
CA GLU A 200 -17.19 8.44 -14.54
C GLU A 200 -18.44 7.62 -14.88
N ALA A 201 -18.36 6.74 -15.89
CA ALA A 201 -19.47 5.87 -16.25
C ALA A 201 -19.81 4.88 -15.12
N HIS A 202 -18.80 4.32 -14.44
CA HIS A 202 -19.00 3.46 -13.26
C HIS A 202 -19.78 4.18 -12.17
N TRP A 203 -19.33 5.37 -11.76
CA TRP A 203 -19.96 6.15 -10.69
C TRP A 203 -21.27 6.84 -11.10
N ARG A 204 -21.60 6.91 -12.40
CA ARG A 204 -22.95 7.27 -12.88
C ARG A 204 -23.94 6.10 -12.86
N GLY A 205 -23.46 4.87 -12.60
CA GLY A 205 -24.28 3.67 -12.50
C GLY A 205 -24.32 2.80 -13.76
N ASP A 206 -23.59 3.16 -14.83
CA ASP A 206 -23.54 2.37 -16.07
C ASP A 206 -22.77 1.05 -15.89
N LYS A 207 -21.89 0.99 -14.86
CA LYS A 207 -21.05 -0.16 -14.50
C LYS A 207 -20.40 -0.86 -15.72
N PRO A 208 -19.68 -0.13 -16.59
CA PRO A 208 -19.08 -0.71 -17.78
C PRO A 208 -18.06 -1.80 -17.41
N PRO A 209 -17.91 -2.87 -18.21
CA PRO A 209 -16.96 -3.92 -17.92
C PRO A 209 -15.53 -3.36 -17.88
N LEU A 210 -14.73 -3.80 -16.90
CA LEU A 210 -13.30 -3.47 -16.85
C LEU A 210 -12.58 -4.13 -18.02
N PRO A 211 -11.82 -3.37 -18.84
CA PRO A 211 -10.99 -3.94 -19.88
C PRO A 211 -9.93 -4.87 -19.28
N ALA A 212 -9.66 -6.03 -19.89
CA ALA A 212 -8.65 -6.94 -19.37
C ALA A 212 -7.28 -6.26 -19.26
N ALA A 213 -6.74 -6.21 -18.04
CA ALA A 213 -5.36 -5.84 -17.80
C ALA A 213 -4.44 -7.02 -18.15
N SER A 214 -3.57 -6.87 -19.15
CA SER A 214 -2.40 -7.76 -19.23
C SER A 214 -1.52 -7.50 -17.99
N PRO A 215 -1.04 -8.54 -17.29
CA PRO A 215 -0.08 -8.37 -16.21
C PRO A 215 1.10 -7.54 -16.75
N ALA A 216 1.50 -6.49 -16.03
CA ALA A 216 2.74 -5.81 -16.36
C ALA A 216 3.86 -6.86 -16.33
N ALA A 217 4.51 -7.08 -17.47
CA ALA A 217 5.64 -7.99 -17.53
C ALA A 217 6.70 -7.44 -16.57
N ARG A 218 6.95 -8.16 -15.47
CA ARG A 218 8.08 -7.84 -14.58
C ARG A 218 9.32 -7.85 -15.45
N HIS A 219 9.92 -6.70 -15.69
CA HIS A 219 11.30 -6.66 -16.11
C HIS A 219 12.12 -7.10 -14.90
N THR A 220 12.31 -8.42 -14.75
CA THR A 220 13.43 -8.94 -13.98
C THR A 220 14.68 -8.36 -14.62
N THR A 221 15.22 -7.29 -14.06
CA THR A 221 16.64 -6.98 -14.19
C THR A 221 17.36 -8.15 -13.55
N VAL A 222 17.63 -9.17 -14.35
CA VAL A 222 18.66 -10.16 -14.05
C VAL A 222 19.92 -9.34 -13.86
N ALA A 223 20.37 -9.22 -12.60
CA ALA A 223 21.71 -8.75 -12.31
C ALA A 223 22.65 -9.62 -13.15
N ALA A 224 23.35 -9.00 -14.10
CA ALA A 224 24.29 -9.68 -14.98
C ALA A 224 25.39 -10.31 -14.12
N THR A 225 25.23 -11.59 -13.77
CA THR A 225 26.32 -12.44 -13.31
C THR A 225 27.24 -12.67 -14.49
N GLY A 226 28.29 -11.87 -14.56
CA GLY A 226 29.29 -12.01 -15.61
C GLY A 226 30.34 -10.91 -15.55
N VAL A 227 31.08 -10.79 -14.44
CA VAL A 227 32.42 -10.18 -14.52
C VAL A 227 33.27 -11.15 -15.32
N PRO A 228 33.77 -10.80 -16.52
CA PRO A 228 34.73 -11.64 -17.22
C PRO A 228 36.03 -11.61 -16.41
N ALA A 229 36.49 -12.78 -15.98
CA ALA A 229 37.81 -12.92 -15.38
C ALA A 229 38.87 -12.40 -16.35
N ARG A 230 39.63 -11.39 -15.91
CA ARG A 230 40.75 -10.81 -16.65
C ARG A 230 41.80 -11.89 -16.91
N PRO A 231 42.24 -12.15 -18.16
CA PRO A 231 43.31 -13.10 -18.44
C PRO A 231 44.62 -12.63 -17.80
N ALA A 232 45.30 -13.51 -17.09
CA ALA A 232 46.64 -13.27 -16.55
C ALA A 232 47.67 -13.10 -17.69
N PRO A 233 48.69 -12.24 -17.53
CA PRO A 233 49.69 -12.02 -18.57
C PRO A 233 50.59 -13.26 -18.75
N PRO A 234 51.04 -13.55 -19.99
CA PRO A 234 51.89 -14.70 -20.25
C PRO A 234 53.28 -14.51 -19.62
N ARG A 235 53.73 -15.53 -18.88
CA ARG A 235 55.12 -15.65 -18.41
C ARG A 235 55.99 -16.00 -19.62
N GLY A 236 56.92 -15.11 -19.96
CA GLY A 236 57.93 -15.37 -20.99
C GLY A 236 58.89 -16.50 -20.58
N PRO A 237 59.50 -17.20 -21.56
CA PRO A 237 60.39 -18.32 -21.29
C PRO A 237 61.75 -17.85 -20.75
N SER A 238 62.23 -18.53 -19.71
CA SER A 238 63.62 -18.49 -19.27
C SER A 238 64.29 -19.81 -19.64
N ARG A 239 65.28 -19.71 -20.55
CA ARG A 239 66.27 -20.70 -21.00
C ARG A 239 65.82 -21.86 -21.88
#